data_AF-A0A7W6RII9-F1
#
_entry.id   AF-A0A7W6RII9-F1
#
_cell.length_a   1.000
_cell.length_b   1.000
_cell.length_c   1.000
_cell.angle_alpha   90.00
_cell.angle_beta   90.00
_cell.angle_gamma   90.00
#
_symmetry.space_group_name_H-M   'P 1'
#
loop_
_entity.id
_entity.type
_entity.pdbx_description
1 polymer ?
#
loop_
_entity_poly.entity_id
_entity_poly.type
_entity_poly.pdbx_seq_one_letter_code
_entity_poly.pdbx_strand_id
1 'polypeptide(L)'
;MPDTAKLRGLENSYDALSALQASASYLNELRDRFGNLGLAAAAYNAGENGLSSFLEHGTLPFETRSYVTAITAHSVEEWKNSPPDKAALELDKDKTFLEACTALAESRRLKNAPWQPEGEWAPWGAQLAAHFDPAEARSLFLEDVYKLPAPLNAEKPLILRQRDRSFGYRPRYVARVARQTRTEANQVCTEVRKRGGVCLVFKNE
;
A
#
# COMPACT_ATOMS: atom_id res chain seq x y z
N MET A 1 -8.33 -7.94 19.06
CA MET A 1 -8.51 -6.99 20.17
C MET A 1 -9.63 -7.49 21.08
N PRO A 2 -9.35 -7.90 22.33
CA PRO A 2 -10.36 -8.44 23.24
C PRO A 2 -11.54 -7.50 23.51
N ASP A 3 -11.28 -6.19 23.61
CA ASP A 3 -12.35 -5.20 23.82
C ASP A 3 -13.29 -5.10 22.62
N THR A 4 -12.77 -5.18 21.39
CA THR A 4 -13.59 -5.26 20.18
C THR A 4 -14.43 -6.53 20.16
N ALA A 5 -13.87 -7.68 20.55
CA ALA A 5 -14.63 -8.93 20.64
C ALA A 5 -15.82 -8.79 21.62
N LYS A 6 -15.57 -8.20 22.79
CA LYS A 6 -16.62 -7.94 23.79
C LYS A 6 -17.70 -6.97 23.29
N LEU A 7 -17.31 -5.86 22.65
CA LEU A 7 -18.25 -4.89 22.08
C LEU A 7 -19.13 -5.50 20.98
N ARG A 8 -18.64 -6.52 20.29
CA ARG A 8 -19.34 -7.20 19.20
C ARG A 8 -20.01 -8.51 19.62
N GLY A 9 -20.07 -8.81 20.92
CA GLY A 9 -20.74 -10.00 21.44
C GLY A 9 -20.06 -11.33 21.08
N LEU A 10 -18.77 -11.30 20.73
CA LEU A 10 -18.01 -12.51 20.43
C LEU A 10 -17.54 -13.16 21.73
N GLU A 11 -18.20 -14.26 22.11
CA GLU A 11 -17.91 -14.98 23.37
C GLU A 11 -16.54 -15.67 23.35
N ASN A 12 -16.17 -16.27 22.22
CA ASN A 12 -14.91 -16.98 22.06
C ASN A 12 -14.19 -16.55 20.77
N SER A 13 -13.15 -15.72 20.91
CA SER A 13 -12.33 -15.30 19.77
C SER A 13 -11.45 -16.39 19.18
N TYR A 14 -11.32 -17.54 19.85
CA TYR A 14 -10.60 -18.71 19.34
C TYR A 14 -11.49 -19.64 18.51
N ASP A 15 -12.81 -19.45 18.52
CA ASP A 15 -13.69 -20.13 17.59
C ASP A 15 -13.62 -19.44 16.21
N ALA A 16 -13.01 -20.13 15.24
CA ALA A 16 -12.69 -19.54 13.95
C ALA A 16 -13.93 -19.06 13.18
N LEU A 17 -15.03 -19.81 13.23
CA LEU A 17 -16.26 -19.46 12.50
C LEU A 17 -16.93 -18.24 13.10
N SER A 18 -17.10 -18.20 14.42
CA SER A 18 -17.67 -17.04 15.12
C SER A 18 -16.80 -15.81 14.94
N ALA A 19 -15.47 -15.96 15.04
CA ALA A 19 -14.53 -14.87 14.84
C ALA A 19 -14.57 -14.30 13.41
N LEU A 20 -14.66 -15.17 12.39
CA LEU A 20 -14.81 -14.76 10.99
C LEU A 20 -16.12 -14.00 10.77
N GLN A 21 -17.22 -14.52 11.30
CA GLN A 21 -18.54 -13.88 11.17
C GLN A 21 -18.56 -12.50 11.84
N ALA A 22 -18.05 -12.40 13.07
CA ALA A 22 -17.96 -11.12 13.78
C ALA A 22 -17.05 -10.11 13.05
N SER A 23 -15.92 -10.58 12.52
CA SER A 23 -14.98 -9.73 11.76
C SER A 23 -15.61 -9.23 10.47
N ALA A 24 -16.34 -10.08 9.73
CA ALA A 24 -17.04 -9.71 8.51
C ALA A 24 -18.15 -8.67 8.78
N SER A 25 -18.95 -8.87 9.83
CA SER A 25 -19.96 -7.89 10.25
C SER A 25 -19.34 -6.55 10.60
N TYR A 26 -18.24 -6.56 11.38
CA TYR A 26 -17.56 -5.32 11.76
C TYR A 26 -16.95 -4.60 10.55
N LEU A 27 -16.31 -5.32 9.61
CA LEU A 27 -15.83 -4.73 8.35
C LEU A 27 -16.98 -4.13 7.52
N ASN A 28 -18.16 -4.77 7.51
CA ASN A 28 -19.34 -4.26 6.84
C ASN A 28 -19.81 -2.93 7.47
N GLU A 29 -19.90 -2.86 8.80
CA GLU A 29 -20.23 -1.62 9.51
C GLU A 29 -19.22 -0.49 9.22
N LEU A 30 -17.92 -0.80 9.25
CA LEU A 30 -16.88 0.16 8.94
C LEU A 30 -16.96 0.64 7.49
N ARG A 31 -17.25 -0.26 6.54
CA ARG A 31 -17.48 0.10 5.13
C ARG A 31 -18.68 1.01 5.00
N ASP A 32 -19.79 0.70 5.67
CA ASP A 32 -21.01 1.52 5.60
C ASP A 32 -20.78 2.91 6.23
N ARG A 33 -19.95 2.99 7.27
CA ARG A 33 -19.57 4.26 7.91
C ARG A 33 -18.59 5.11 7.11
N PHE A 34 -17.55 4.50 6.54
CA PHE A 34 -16.45 5.23 5.89
C PHE A 34 -16.51 5.18 4.34
N GLY A 35 -17.48 4.47 3.78
CA GLY A 35 -17.86 4.51 2.36
C GLY A 35 -17.23 3.43 1.47
N ASN A 36 -16.06 2.87 1.82
CA ASN A 36 -15.41 1.85 0.99
C ASN A 36 -14.56 0.85 1.81
N LEU A 37 -14.15 -0.24 1.16
CA LEU A 37 -13.44 -1.35 1.81
C LEU A 37 -12.01 -1.01 2.25
N GLY A 38 -11.30 -0.13 1.55
CA GLY A 38 -9.95 0.26 1.97
C GLY A 38 -9.94 1.18 3.18
N LEU A 39 -10.87 2.13 3.24
CA LEU A 39 -11.10 2.92 4.44
C LEU A 39 -11.61 2.04 5.58
N ALA A 40 -12.47 1.06 5.32
CA ALA A 40 -12.86 0.07 6.33
C ALA A 40 -11.65 -0.72 6.88
N ALA A 41 -10.75 -1.18 6.00
CA ALA A 41 -9.52 -1.86 6.41
C ALA A 41 -8.60 -0.96 7.26
N ALA A 42 -8.50 0.33 6.92
CA ALA A 42 -7.75 1.31 7.68
C ALA A 42 -8.34 1.50 9.09
N ALA A 43 -9.66 1.68 9.20
CA ALA A 43 -10.35 1.79 10.50
C ALA A 43 -10.29 0.49 11.31
N TYR A 44 -10.30 -0.67 10.64
CA TYR A 44 -10.20 -1.96 11.32
C TYR A 44 -8.87 -2.10 12.06
N ASN A 45 -7.78 -1.60 11.48
CA ASN A 45 -6.45 -1.66 12.09
C ASN A 45 -6.15 -0.46 13.01
N ALA A 46 -6.41 0.78 12.59
CA ALA A 46 -6.12 1.99 13.37
C ALA A 46 -7.22 2.39 14.38
N GLY A 47 -8.38 1.75 14.31
CA GLY A 47 -9.59 2.19 15.01
C GLY A 47 -10.33 3.31 14.29
N GLU A 48 -11.62 3.43 14.58
CA GLU A 48 -12.54 4.40 13.96
C GLU A 48 -12.09 5.85 14.16
N ASN A 49 -11.59 6.19 15.35
CA ASN A 49 -11.05 7.52 15.66
C ASN A 49 -9.74 7.79 14.93
N GLY A 50 -8.88 6.77 14.79
CA GLY A 50 -7.62 6.87 14.06
C GLY A 50 -7.88 7.21 12.59
N LEU A 51 -8.83 6.53 11.96
CA LEU A 51 -9.22 6.86 10.59
C LEU A 51 -9.90 8.22 10.48
N SER A 52 -10.79 8.57 11.40
CA SER A 52 -11.47 9.88 11.39
C SER A 52 -10.44 11.02 11.45
N SER A 53 -9.44 10.90 12.33
CA SER A 53 -8.33 11.85 12.40
C SER A 53 -7.50 11.91 11.11
N PHE A 54 -7.24 10.78 10.45
CA PHE A 54 -6.59 10.77 9.13
C PHE A 54 -7.42 11.51 8.06
N LEU A 55 -8.73 11.33 8.05
CA LEU A 55 -9.59 11.98 7.08
C LEU A 55 -9.57 13.51 7.25
N GLU A 56 -9.53 13.98 8.51
CA GLU A 56 -9.49 15.40 8.88
C GLU A 56 -8.10 16.03 8.75
N HIS A 57 -7.06 15.38 9.28
CA HIS A 57 -5.72 15.96 9.48
C HIS A 57 -4.65 15.34 8.57
N GLY A 58 -4.94 14.22 7.90
CA GLY A 58 -4.04 13.58 6.93
C GLY A 58 -2.99 12.63 7.51
N THR A 59 -2.91 12.46 8.83
CA THR A 59 -1.88 11.60 9.46
C THR A 59 -2.45 10.24 9.81
N LEU A 60 -1.76 9.17 9.38
CA LEU A 60 -2.06 7.79 9.74
C LEU A 60 -0.74 7.04 10.02
N PRO A 61 -0.65 6.18 11.05
CA PRO A 61 0.57 5.43 11.33
C PRO A 61 1.04 4.56 10.16
N PHE A 62 2.36 4.42 10.00
CA PHE A 62 2.97 3.56 8.97
C PHE A 62 2.49 2.13 9.03
N GLU A 63 2.27 1.58 10.24
CA GLU A 63 1.73 0.22 10.41
C GLU A 63 0.40 0.06 9.67
N THR A 64 -0.53 1.00 9.85
CA THR A 64 -1.84 0.96 9.21
C THR A 64 -1.75 1.20 7.71
N ARG A 65 -0.89 2.13 7.26
CA ARG A 65 -0.64 2.37 5.83
C ARG A 65 -0.16 1.09 5.14
N SER A 66 0.85 0.45 5.73
CA SER A 66 1.38 -0.84 5.31
C SER A 66 0.32 -1.95 5.33
N TYR A 67 -0.52 -2.00 6.37
CA TYR A 67 -1.62 -2.98 6.50
C TYR A 67 -2.65 -2.87 5.37
N VAL A 68 -3.15 -1.67 5.09
CA VAL A 68 -4.13 -1.41 4.01
C VAL A 68 -3.54 -1.80 2.66
N THR A 69 -2.30 -1.38 2.44
CA THR A 69 -1.54 -1.65 1.22
C THR A 69 -1.37 -3.16 1.03
N ALA A 70 -0.95 -3.89 2.07
CA ALA A 70 -0.71 -5.34 2.01
C ALA A 70 -1.97 -6.17 1.72
N ILE A 71 -3.14 -5.73 2.17
CA ILE A 71 -4.40 -6.47 1.99
C ILE A 71 -5.09 -6.10 0.69
N THR A 72 -5.07 -4.82 0.32
CA THR A 72 -5.87 -4.29 -0.78
C THR A 72 -5.07 -4.03 -2.06
N ALA A 73 -3.74 -4.09 -1.98
CA ALA A 73 -2.81 -3.68 -3.02
C ALA A 73 -2.86 -2.18 -3.39
N HIS A 74 -3.59 -1.36 -2.62
CA HIS A 74 -3.73 0.08 -2.80
C HIS A 74 -3.44 0.82 -1.49
N SER A 75 -2.82 1.99 -1.60
CA SER A 75 -2.58 2.90 -0.47
C SER A 75 -3.89 3.46 0.09
N VAL A 76 -3.86 3.90 1.35
CA VAL A 76 -5.03 4.55 1.97
C VAL A 76 -5.39 5.87 1.27
N GLU A 77 -4.40 6.57 0.70
CA GLU A 77 -4.59 7.75 -0.14
C GLU A 77 -5.31 7.44 -1.46
N GLU A 78 -4.95 6.33 -2.14
CA GLU A 78 -5.70 5.87 -3.31
C GLU A 78 -7.16 5.62 -2.94
N TRP A 79 -7.41 4.90 -1.84
CA TRP A 79 -8.76 4.65 -1.34
C TRP A 79 -9.53 5.92 -0.96
N LYS A 80 -8.84 6.98 -0.53
CA LYS A 80 -9.43 8.28 -0.19
C LYS A 80 -9.75 9.11 -1.43
N ASN A 81 -8.82 9.19 -2.38
CA ASN A 81 -8.84 10.17 -3.46
C ASN A 81 -9.34 9.58 -4.81
N SER A 82 -8.99 8.33 -5.08
CA SER A 82 -9.22 7.65 -6.35
C SER A 82 -9.40 6.14 -6.13
N PRO A 83 -10.46 5.70 -5.42
CA PRO A 83 -10.64 4.31 -5.07
C PRO A 83 -10.75 3.42 -6.32
N PRO A 84 -10.22 2.18 -6.30
CA PRO A 84 -10.28 1.28 -7.44
C PRO A 84 -11.73 0.85 -7.76
N ASP A 85 -12.05 0.71 -9.05
CA ASP A 85 -13.37 0.25 -9.51
C ASP A 85 -13.72 -1.15 -8.95
N LYS A 86 -12.70 -2.01 -8.82
CA LYS A 86 -12.81 -3.33 -8.21
C LYS A 86 -12.02 -3.36 -6.90
N ALA A 87 -12.74 -3.37 -5.80
CA ALA A 87 -12.17 -3.34 -4.45
C ALA A 87 -11.43 -4.63 -4.05
N ALA A 88 -11.83 -5.77 -4.60
CA ALA A 88 -11.18 -7.05 -4.41
C ALA A 88 -11.18 -7.80 -5.74
N LEU A 89 -9.99 -8.21 -6.19
CA LEU A 89 -9.85 -9.04 -7.39
C LEU A 89 -10.33 -10.46 -7.10
N GLU A 90 -10.85 -11.12 -8.14
CA GLU A 90 -11.24 -12.53 -8.02
C GLU A 90 -10.01 -13.39 -7.69
N LEU A 91 -10.16 -14.38 -6.79
CA LEU A 91 -9.08 -15.31 -6.43
C LEU A 91 -8.56 -16.09 -7.66
N ASP A 92 -9.48 -16.43 -8.56
CA ASP A 92 -9.25 -17.04 -9.86
C ASP A 92 -10.37 -16.54 -10.79
N LYS A 93 -10.02 -16.05 -11.99
CA LYS A 93 -10.98 -15.44 -12.93
C LYS A 93 -11.85 -16.48 -13.63
N ASP A 94 -11.39 -17.73 -13.65
CA ASP A 94 -12.02 -18.82 -14.39
C ASP A 94 -12.85 -19.74 -13.49
N LYS A 95 -12.96 -19.42 -12.19
CA LYS A 95 -13.65 -20.25 -11.18
C LYS A 95 -14.60 -19.43 -10.32
N THR A 96 -15.55 -20.11 -9.69
CA THR A 96 -16.35 -19.50 -8.63
C THR A 96 -15.49 -19.21 -7.40
N PHE A 97 -15.93 -18.28 -6.55
CA PHE A 97 -15.22 -17.96 -5.30
C PHE A 97 -15.03 -19.19 -4.42
N LEU A 98 -16.04 -20.06 -4.29
CA LEU A 98 -15.97 -21.25 -3.45
C LEU A 98 -14.91 -22.23 -3.95
N GLU A 99 -14.88 -22.52 -5.25
CA GLU A 99 -13.87 -23.41 -5.85
C GLU A 99 -12.46 -22.85 -5.69
N ALA A 100 -12.29 -21.55 -5.96
CA ALA A 100 -11.00 -20.88 -5.82
C ALA A 100 -10.54 -20.83 -4.36
N CYS A 101 -11.46 -20.58 -3.41
CA CYS A 101 -11.19 -20.56 -1.98
C CYS A 101 -10.77 -21.94 -1.47
N THR A 102 -11.45 -23.01 -1.88
CA THR A 102 -11.07 -24.39 -1.53
C THR A 102 -9.70 -24.74 -2.10
N ALA A 103 -9.45 -24.43 -3.37
CA ALA A 103 -8.13 -24.68 -3.99
C ALA A 103 -6.99 -23.90 -3.30
N LEU A 104 -7.26 -22.68 -2.84
CA LEU A 104 -6.31 -21.89 -2.06
C LEU A 104 -6.04 -22.55 -0.70
N ALA A 105 -7.08 -23.02 0.00
CA ALA A 105 -6.96 -23.70 1.28
C ALA A 105 -6.18 -25.03 1.17
N GLU A 106 -6.38 -25.78 0.09
CA GLU A 106 -5.67 -27.03 -0.18
C GLU A 106 -4.19 -26.79 -0.52
N SER A 107 -3.91 -25.83 -1.41
CA SER A 107 -2.55 -25.54 -1.84
C SER A 107 -1.73 -24.80 -0.79
N ARG A 108 -2.39 -24.05 0.10
CA ARG A 108 -1.78 -23.15 1.11
C ARG A 108 -0.76 -22.17 0.51
N ARG A 109 -0.94 -21.82 -0.77
CA ARG A 109 -0.07 -20.91 -1.52
C ARG A 109 -0.78 -19.60 -1.77
N LEU A 110 -0.51 -18.61 -0.92
CA LEU A 110 -0.93 -17.24 -1.19
C LEU A 110 -0.09 -16.70 -2.36
N LYS A 111 -0.76 -16.36 -3.47
CA LYS A 111 -0.15 -15.54 -4.50
C LYS A 111 -0.03 -14.13 -3.91
N ASN A 112 1.15 -13.53 -4.00
CA ASN A 112 1.28 -12.11 -3.69
C ASN A 112 0.34 -11.34 -4.62
N ALA A 113 -0.46 -10.43 -4.06
CA ALA A 113 -1.30 -9.56 -4.86
C ALA A 113 -0.40 -8.88 -5.91
N PRO A 114 -0.79 -8.87 -7.20
CA PRO A 114 -0.06 -8.12 -8.20
C PRO A 114 -0.18 -6.65 -7.82
N TRP A 115 0.87 -6.14 -7.18
CA TRP A 115 1.00 -4.71 -6.95
C TRP A 115 0.96 -3.98 -8.28
N GLN A 116 0.60 -2.67 -8.25
CA GLN A 116 0.67 -1.82 -9.43
C GLN A 116 1.95 -2.09 -10.24
N PRO A 117 1.87 -2.18 -11.58
CA PRO A 117 3.02 -2.48 -12.41
C PRO A 117 4.15 -1.50 -12.09
N GLU A 118 5.36 -2.03 -11.93
CA GLU A 118 6.54 -1.21 -11.71
C GLU A 118 6.84 -0.36 -12.94
N GLY A 119 7.53 0.76 -12.73
CA GLY A 119 8.03 1.57 -13.83
C GLY A 119 8.98 0.77 -14.71
N GLU A 120 9.03 1.11 -16.00
CA GLU A 120 10.00 0.49 -16.91
C GLU A 120 11.43 0.79 -16.45
N TRP A 121 12.30 -0.22 -16.53
CA TRP A 121 13.70 -0.03 -16.17
C TRP A 121 14.37 0.96 -17.13
N ALA A 122 15.21 1.83 -16.57
CA ALA A 122 16.07 2.73 -17.33
C ALA A 122 17.41 2.91 -16.57
N PRO A 123 18.51 3.31 -17.23
CA PRO A 123 19.84 3.34 -16.62
C PRO A 123 20.04 4.42 -15.55
N TRP A 124 19.16 5.43 -15.46
CA TRP A 124 19.20 6.46 -14.42
C TRP A 124 17.88 6.53 -13.67
N GLY A 125 17.92 6.95 -12.41
CA GLY A 125 16.72 7.08 -11.59
C GLY A 125 16.79 8.27 -10.65
N ALA A 126 15.69 9.03 -10.61
CA ALA A 126 15.43 10.02 -9.57
C ALA A 126 14.82 9.28 -8.36
N GLN A 127 15.58 9.13 -7.28
CA GLN A 127 15.17 8.44 -6.08
C GLN A 127 14.41 9.39 -5.16
N LEU A 128 13.15 9.07 -4.90
CA LEU A 128 12.26 9.84 -4.02
C LEU A 128 12.15 9.17 -2.64
N ALA A 129 12.16 7.82 -2.59
CA ALA A 129 11.99 7.09 -1.35
C ALA A 129 12.96 5.91 -1.20
N ALA A 130 13.22 5.52 0.05
CA ALA A 130 14.00 4.33 0.40
C ALA A 130 13.58 3.74 1.75
N HIS A 131 13.18 2.47 1.80
CA HIS A 131 12.73 1.80 3.01
C HIS A 131 13.26 0.35 3.12
N PHE A 132 13.16 -0.28 4.29
CA PHE A 132 13.52 -1.70 4.46
C PHE A 132 12.45 -2.66 3.92
N ASP A 133 11.22 -2.15 3.76
CA ASP A 133 10.07 -2.85 3.21
C ASP A 133 9.76 -2.30 1.80
N PRO A 134 9.61 -3.15 0.77
CA PRO A 134 9.35 -2.70 -0.59
C PRO A 134 7.96 -2.05 -0.77
N ALA A 135 6.95 -2.45 0.00
CA ALA A 135 5.61 -1.84 -0.05
C ALA A 135 5.65 -0.43 0.54
N GLU A 136 6.40 -0.22 1.61
CA GLU A 136 6.55 1.10 2.21
C GLU A 136 7.40 2.04 1.34
N ALA A 137 8.49 1.54 0.72
CA ALA A 137 9.26 2.32 -0.25
C ALA A 137 8.39 2.81 -1.41
N ARG A 138 7.40 2.00 -1.81
CA ARG A 138 6.40 2.33 -2.83
C ARG A 138 5.38 3.36 -2.33
N SER A 139 4.83 3.20 -1.12
CA SER A 139 3.88 4.15 -0.54
C SER A 139 4.48 5.55 -0.44
N LEU A 140 5.68 5.65 0.15
CA LEU A 140 6.42 6.92 0.26
C LEU A 140 6.67 7.56 -1.11
N PHE A 141 6.99 6.76 -2.11
CA PHE A 141 7.16 7.25 -3.48
C PHE A 141 5.85 7.82 -4.05
N LEU A 142 4.74 7.10 -3.90
CA LEU A 142 3.44 7.52 -4.43
C LEU A 142 2.93 8.79 -3.72
N GLU A 143 3.15 8.91 -2.41
CA GLU A 143 2.82 10.11 -1.64
C GLU A 143 3.53 11.37 -2.17
N ASP A 144 4.79 11.25 -2.60
CA ASP A 144 5.53 12.35 -3.20
C ASP A 144 5.10 12.59 -4.65
N VAL A 145 4.95 11.51 -5.43
CA VAL A 145 4.56 11.56 -6.84
C VAL A 145 3.19 12.22 -7.03
N TYR A 146 2.18 11.88 -6.25
CA TYR A 146 0.84 12.47 -6.40
C TYR A 146 0.79 14.00 -6.21
N LYS A 147 1.79 14.59 -5.55
CA LYS A 147 1.89 16.05 -5.34
C LYS A 147 2.62 16.77 -6.50
N LEU A 148 3.21 16.02 -7.44
CA LEU A 148 3.94 16.56 -8.58
C LEU A 148 2.97 17.06 -9.67
N PRO A 149 3.42 17.89 -10.64
CA PRO A 149 2.58 18.30 -11.76
C PRO A 149 2.50 17.16 -12.78
N ALA A 150 1.45 17.15 -13.59
CA ALA A 150 1.40 16.26 -14.76
C ALA A 150 2.59 16.53 -15.71
N PRO A 151 3.21 15.49 -16.30
CA PRO A 151 2.83 14.07 -16.23
C PRO A 151 3.48 13.31 -15.05
N LEU A 152 4.30 13.96 -14.22
CA LEU A 152 5.05 13.30 -13.15
C LEU A 152 4.15 12.67 -12.09
N ASN A 153 2.93 13.19 -11.88
CA ASN A 153 1.97 12.67 -10.92
C ASN A 153 1.39 11.28 -11.24
N ALA A 154 1.67 10.74 -12.42
CA ALA A 154 1.26 9.41 -12.86
C ALA A 154 2.44 8.44 -13.00
N GLU A 155 3.63 8.83 -12.56
CA GLU A 155 4.83 8.01 -12.64
C GLU A 155 4.73 6.76 -11.77
N LYS A 156 5.22 5.64 -12.30
CA LYS A 156 5.26 4.37 -11.59
C LYS A 156 6.63 4.17 -10.94
N PRO A 157 6.68 3.61 -9.73
CA PRO A 157 7.94 3.37 -9.06
C PRO A 157 8.71 2.23 -9.71
N LEU A 158 9.98 2.45 -10.02
CA LEU A 158 10.97 1.39 -10.20
C LEU A 158 11.54 1.03 -8.82
N ILE A 159 11.22 -0.16 -8.32
CA ILE A 159 11.67 -0.62 -7.00
C ILE A 159 12.96 -1.43 -7.18
N LEU A 160 14.07 -0.93 -6.67
CA LEU A 160 15.37 -1.61 -6.74
C LEU A 160 15.84 -2.01 -5.35
N ARG A 161 16.34 -3.23 -5.23
CA ARG A 161 16.97 -3.71 -3.99
C ARG A 161 18.42 -3.22 -3.95
N GLN A 162 18.73 -2.35 -3.00
CA GLN A 162 20.07 -1.81 -2.79
C GLN A 162 20.68 -2.34 -1.49
N ARG A 163 21.97 -2.66 -1.53
CA ARG A 163 22.78 -2.96 -0.34
C ARG A 163 23.66 -1.75 -0.04
N ASP A 164 23.25 -0.96 0.94
CA ASP A 164 24.08 0.12 1.45
C ASP A 164 24.88 -0.38 2.67
N ARG A 165 26.16 -0.69 2.44
CA ARG A 165 27.05 -1.20 3.49
C ARG A 165 27.28 -0.19 4.63
N SER A 166 27.05 1.10 4.38
CA SER A 166 27.14 2.15 5.41
C SER A 166 25.94 2.15 6.37
N PHE A 167 24.83 1.50 6.01
CA PHE A 167 23.61 1.38 6.82
C PHE A 167 23.36 -0.05 7.31
N GLY A 168 24.42 -0.87 7.39
CA GLY A 168 24.38 -2.24 7.88
C GLY A 168 24.04 -3.27 6.80
N TYR A 169 23.74 -4.50 7.22
CA TYR A 169 23.58 -5.65 6.31
C TYR A 169 22.15 -5.85 5.79
N ARG A 170 21.16 -5.15 6.37
CA ARG A 170 19.77 -5.31 5.95
C ARG A 170 19.58 -4.68 4.56
N PRO A 171 19.01 -5.42 3.59
CA PRO A 171 18.72 -4.85 2.28
C PRO A 171 17.73 -3.69 2.43
N ARG A 172 17.90 -2.65 1.62
CA ARG A 172 16.93 -1.57 1.46
C ARG A 172 16.35 -1.62 0.06
N TYR A 173 15.12 -1.16 -0.08
CA TYR A 173 14.43 -1.00 -1.34
C TYR A 173 14.33 0.50 -1.61
N VAL A 174 14.80 0.91 -2.79
CA VAL A 174 14.72 2.29 -3.26
C VAL A 174 13.66 2.40 -4.34
N ALA A 175 12.89 3.48 -4.32
CA ALA A 175 11.86 3.75 -5.30
C ALA A 175 12.26 4.95 -6.15
N ARG A 176 12.33 4.73 -7.47
CA ARG A 176 12.87 5.71 -8.42
C ARG A 176 11.91 5.97 -9.58
N VAL A 177 11.88 7.22 -10.06
CA VAL A 177 11.36 7.54 -11.39
C VAL A 177 12.48 7.23 -12.40
N ALA A 178 12.26 6.25 -13.26
CA ALA A 178 13.27 5.79 -14.21
C ALA A 178 13.41 6.73 -15.41
N ARG A 179 14.65 7.00 -15.85
CA ARG A 179 15.00 7.86 -16.98
C ARG A 179 16.19 7.34 -17.78
N GLN A 180 16.23 7.68 -19.05
CA GLN A 180 17.31 7.23 -19.95
C GLN A 180 18.61 7.98 -19.69
N THR A 181 18.52 9.24 -19.24
CA THR A 181 19.70 10.08 -19.00
C THR A 181 19.74 10.65 -17.58
N ARG A 182 20.97 10.95 -17.10
CA ARG A 182 21.18 11.65 -15.83
C ARG A 182 20.49 13.02 -15.82
N THR A 183 20.47 13.70 -16.96
CA THR A 183 19.85 15.01 -17.12
C THR A 183 18.34 14.96 -16.90
N GLU A 184 17.65 14.00 -17.52
CA GLU A 184 16.23 13.76 -17.29
C GLU A 184 15.92 13.42 -15.83
N ALA A 185 16.72 12.57 -15.18
CA ALA A 185 16.54 12.26 -13.76
C ALA A 185 16.72 13.51 -12.88
N ASN A 186 17.67 14.39 -13.21
CA ASN A 186 17.86 15.66 -12.51
C ASN A 186 16.65 16.59 -12.68
N GLN A 187 16.00 16.60 -13.84
CA GLN A 187 14.79 17.41 -14.07
C GLN A 187 13.65 16.96 -13.14
N VAL A 188 13.46 15.65 -12.94
CA VAL A 188 12.51 15.12 -11.97
C VAL A 188 12.86 15.61 -10.55
N CYS A 189 14.12 15.45 -10.12
CA CYS A 189 14.53 15.92 -8.79
C CYS A 189 14.37 17.43 -8.60
N THR A 190 14.52 18.24 -9.64
CA THR A 190 14.25 19.68 -9.58
C THR A 190 12.78 19.95 -9.28
N GLU A 191 11.86 19.25 -9.93
CA GLU A 191 10.41 19.40 -9.68
C GLU A 191 10.00 18.93 -8.28
N VAL A 192 10.62 17.85 -7.79
CA VAL A 192 10.40 17.36 -6.41
C VAL A 192 10.89 18.40 -5.39
N ARG A 193 12.12 18.90 -5.54
CA ARG A 193 12.71 19.87 -4.59
C ARG A 193 11.98 21.20 -4.56
N LYS A 194 11.42 21.67 -5.69
CA LYS A 194 10.58 22.87 -5.75
C LYS A 194 9.37 22.80 -4.81
N ARG A 195 8.91 21.59 -4.48
CA ARG A 195 7.77 21.33 -3.59
C ARG A 195 8.20 20.91 -2.18
N GLY A 196 9.49 21.08 -1.85
CA GLY A 196 10.06 20.73 -0.56
C GLY A 196 10.39 19.24 -0.37
N GLY A 197 10.23 18.42 -1.42
CA GLY A 197 10.56 16.99 -1.37
C GLY A 197 12.07 16.72 -1.46
N VAL A 198 12.48 15.54 -1.00
CA VAL A 198 13.87 15.06 -1.10
C VAL A 198 14.01 14.21 -2.34
N CYS A 199 15.04 14.48 -3.15
CA CYS A 199 15.33 13.66 -4.32
C CYS A 199 16.83 13.61 -4.60
N LEU A 200 17.32 12.44 -4.98
CA LEU A 200 18.71 12.20 -5.36
C LEU A 200 18.76 11.41 -6.67
N VAL A 201 19.77 11.67 -7.51
CA VAL A 201 19.93 10.97 -8.78
C VAL A 201 20.99 9.90 -8.66
N PHE A 202 20.64 8.69 -9.07
CA PHE A 202 21.54 7.54 -9.09
C PHE A 202 21.55 6.89 -10.47
N LYS A 203 22.66 6.21 -10.77
CA LYS A 203 22.67 5.21 -11.84
C LYS A 203 21.96 3.97 -11.31
N ASN A 204 21.11 3.37 -12.13
CA ASN A 204 20.46 2.09 -11.80
C ASN A 204 21.43 0.96 -12.17
N GLU A 205 21.56 0.00 -11.26
CA GLU A 205 22.39 -1.20 -11.38
C GLU A 205 21.51 -2.44 -11.29
#